data_AF-A0A821VRN7-F1
#
_entry.id   AF-A0A821VRN7-F1
#
_cell.length_a   1.000
_cell.length_b   1.000
_cell.length_c   1.000
_cell.angle_alpha   90.00
_cell.angle_beta   90.00
_cell.angle_gamma   90.00
#
_symmetry.space_group_name_H-M   'P 1'
#
loop_
_entity.id
_entity.type
_entity.pdbx_description
1 polymer ?
#
loop_
_entity_poly.entity_id
_entity_poly.type
_entity_poly.pdbx_seq_one_letter_code
_entity_poly.pdbx_strand_id
1 'polypeptide(L)'
;MFGITSNSSDGFHVTLQIFCYVLLVGWVFLGTFHILGLFYGFYKFHRKKLPNNHKELPGISIIKPLTCIDSNLYENLKTFFNMKYPRYEILFCLQEHDSDLIDMIEGLRAQYPHVESQLFVGTQSIEKRQENGIDDDDDDDQNNDNFHLVTNIKEISTRSKRMSLQKQTLCCRMYSSKKFSSGDGSLKSENIEIINPKISNMLAAYEQAQYPLFLISDSGLMMHEDTLYEMALCMTDKVGLVHQMPFTHNRKGFAGTVEK
;
A
#
# COMPACT_ATOMS: atom_id res chain seq x y z
N MET A 1 5.49 -89.42 -16.16
CA MET A 1 4.68 -88.61 -17.10
C MET A 1 3.66 -87.85 -16.28
N PHE A 2 4.07 -86.74 -15.65
CA PHE A 2 3.17 -85.86 -14.89
C PHE A 2 2.79 -84.69 -15.80
N GLY A 3 1.56 -84.71 -16.32
CA GLY A 3 1.02 -83.65 -17.15
C GLY A 3 0.52 -82.50 -16.28
N ILE A 4 1.16 -81.35 -16.37
CA ILE A 4 0.66 -80.10 -15.80
C ILE A 4 -0.30 -79.51 -16.85
N THR A 5 -1.60 -79.69 -16.67
CA THR A 5 -2.61 -78.92 -17.39
C THR A 5 -2.75 -77.58 -16.67
N SER A 6 -2.04 -76.55 -17.11
CA SER A 6 -2.26 -75.18 -16.65
C SER A 6 -3.66 -74.73 -17.10
N ASN A 7 -4.54 -74.46 -16.15
CA ASN A 7 -5.91 -74.01 -16.42
C ASN A 7 -5.85 -72.58 -17.00
N SER A 8 -6.49 -72.33 -18.13
CA SER A 8 -6.44 -71.02 -18.81
C SER A 8 -7.03 -69.87 -17.96
N SER A 9 -7.89 -70.20 -16.99
CA SER A 9 -8.40 -69.29 -15.96
C SER A 9 -7.31 -68.69 -15.07
N ASP A 10 -6.26 -69.47 -14.77
CA ASP A 10 -5.27 -69.09 -13.76
C ASP A 10 -4.32 -68.02 -14.30
N GLY A 11 -3.99 -68.10 -15.60
CA GLY A 11 -3.19 -67.08 -16.29
C GLY A 11 -3.90 -65.72 -16.39
N PHE A 12 -5.23 -65.72 -16.53
CA PHE A 12 -6.02 -64.49 -16.55
C PHE A 12 -6.04 -63.79 -15.19
N HIS A 13 -6.24 -64.55 -14.10
CA HIS A 13 -6.20 -64.00 -12.74
C HIS A 13 -4.83 -63.44 -12.36
N VAL A 14 -3.73 -64.12 -12.73
CA VAL A 14 -2.37 -63.63 -12.48
C VAL A 14 -2.11 -62.33 -13.25
N THR A 15 -2.52 -62.26 -14.52
CA THR A 15 -2.35 -61.04 -15.34
C THR A 15 -3.11 -59.85 -14.76
N LEU A 16 -4.36 -60.08 -14.31
CA LEU A 16 -5.17 -59.04 -13.69
C LEU A 16 -4.57 -58.56 -12.36
N GLN A 17 -4.06 -59.47 -11.53
CA GLN A 17 -3.39 -59.11 -10.27
C GLN A 17 -2.15 -58.23 -10.50
N ILE A 18 -1.32 -58.56 -11.49
CA ILE A 18 -0.16 -57.76 -11.86
C ILE A 18 -0.60 -56.36 -12.31
N PHE A 19 -1.63 -56.28 -13.15
CA PHE A 19 -2.17 -54.99 -13.61
C PHE A 19 -2.67 -54.12 -12.44
N CYS A 20 -3.46 -54.68 -11.52
CA CYS A 20 -3.91 -53.99 -10.32
C CYS A 20 -2.75 -53.51 -9.45
N TYR A 21 -1.69 -54.32 -9.30
CA TYR A 21 -0.51 -53.94 -8.54
C TYR A 21 0.24 -52.76 -9.18
N VAL A 22 0.42 -52.78 -10.51
CA VAL A 22 1.05 -51.67 -11.24
C VAL A 22 0.26 -50.38 -11.08
N LEU A 23 -1.08 -50.44 -11.18
CA LEU A 23 -1.94 -49.27 -10.97
C LEU A 23 -1.87 -48.74 -9.54
N LEU A 24 -1.87 -49.63 -8.54
CA LEU A 24 -1.76 -49.25 -7.13
C LEU A 24 -0.42 -48.58 -6.86
N VAL A 25 0.69 -49.15 -7.33
CA VAL A 25 2.03 -48.57 -7.18
C VAL A 25 2.11 -47.20 -7.87
N GLY A 26 1.56 -47.07 -9.08
CA GLY A 26 1.49 -45.80 -9.80
C GLY A 26 0.68 -44.74 -9.05
N TRP A 27 -0.48 -45.13 -8.49
CA TRP A 27 -1.34 -44.23 -7.72
C TRP A 27 -0.68 -43.77 -6.42
N VAL A 28 -0.02 -44.68 -5.69
CA VAL A 28 0.75 -44.35 -4.48
C VAL A 28 1.90 -43.41 -4.84
N PHE A 29 2.65 -43.69 -5.92
CA PHE A 29 3.72 -42.81 -6.38
C PHE A 29 3.20 -41.39 -6.65
N LEU A 30 2.17 -41.24 -7.49
CA LEU A 30 1.60 -39.91 -7.78
C LEU A 30 1.04 -39.22 -6.53
N GLY A 31 0.37 -39.97 -5.65
CA GLY A 31 -0.12 -39.48 -4.36
C GLY A 31 1.00 -38.92 -3.48
N THR A 32 2.15 -39.60 -3.42
CA THR A 32 3.30 -39.12 -2.63
C THR A 32 3.85 -37.80 -3.18
N PHE A 33 3.94 -37.60 -4.50
CA PHE A 33 4.37 -36.33 -5.09
C PHE A 33 3.41 -35.18 -4.76
N HIS A 34 2.10 -35.41 -4.82
CA HIS A 34 1.12 -34.39 -4.44
C HIS A 34 1.20 -34.04 -2.96
N ILE A 35 1.33 -35.04 -2.08
CA ILE A 35 1.47 -34.83 -0.63
C ILE A 35 2.76 -34.04 -0.35
N LEU A 36 3.89 -34.40 -0.96
CA LEU A 36 5.15 -33.67 -0.82
C LEU A 36 5.04 -32.23 -1.34
N GLY A 37 4.35 -32.01 -2.47
CA GLY A 37 4.09 -30.69 -3.00
C GLY A 37 3.23 -29.83 -2.06
N LEU A 38 2.19 -30.42 -1.47
CA LEU A 38 1.37 -29.76 -0.45
C LEU A 38 2.18 -29.43 0.79
N PHE A 39 2.96 -30.38 1.32
CA PHE A 39 3.83 -30.14 2.48
C PHE A 39 4.89 -29.08 2.20
N TYR A 40 5.51 -29.08 1.02
CA TYR A 40 6.46 -28.05 0.62
C TYR A 40 5.77 -26.69 0.47
N GLY A 41 4.56 -26.66 -0.11
CA GLY A 41 3.73 -25.46 -0.19
C GLY A 41 3.42 -24.91 1.19
N PHE A 42 2.92 -25.75 2.11
CA PHE A 42 2.69 -25.37 3.49
C PHE A 42 3.99 -24.89 4.15
N TYR A 43 5.11 -25.63 4.04
CA TYR A 43 6.38 -25.23 4.65
C TYR A 43 6.90 -23.89 4.12
N LYS A 44 6.80 -23.64 2.82
CA LYS A 44 7.34 -22.43 2.17
C LYS A 44 6.43 -21.22 2.33
N PHE A 45 5.11 -21.42 2.28
CA PHE A 45 4.11 -20.34 2.37
C PHE A 45 3.53 -20.16 3.78
N HIS A 46 3.83 -21.05 4.74
CA HIS A 46 3.55 -20.77 6.14
C HIS A 46 4.31 -19.51 6.54
N ARG A 47 3.55 -18.45 6.83
CA ARG A 47 4.05 -17.18 7.33
C ARG A 47 5.03 -17.44 8.48
N LYS A 48 6.30 -17.10 8.26
CA LYS A 48 7.27 -17.07 9.34
C LYS A 48 6.79 -15.99 10.32
N LYS A 49 6.73 -16.33 11.60
CA LYS A 49 6.47 -15.33 12.64
C LYS A 49 7.59 -14.29 12.54
N LEU A 50 7.19 -13.03 12.40
CA LEU A 50 8.13 -11.94 12.26
C LEU A 50 8.95 -11.86 13.57
N PRO A 51 10.28 -11.70 13.48
CA PRO A 51 11.11 -11.57 14.67
C PRO A 51 10.64 -10.36 15.47
N ASN A 52 10.43 -10.51 16.77
CA ASN A 52 9.92 -9.45 17.64
C ASN A 52 11.08 -8.57 18.15
N ASN A 53 11.70 -7.78 17.27
CA ASN A 53 12.78 -6.85 17.64
C ASN A 53 12.36 -5.39 17.40
N HIS A 54 11.45 -4.91 18.24
CA HIS A 54 10.90 -3.55 18.13
C HIS A 54 11.91 -2.43 18.42
N LYS A 55 13.06 -2.72 19.05
CA LYS A 55 14.01 -1.70 19.53
C LYS A 55 14.90 -1.06 18.45
N GLU A 56 14.99 -1.67 17.27
CA GLU A 56 15.90 -1.23 16.20
C GLU A 56 15.20 -0.68 14.96
N LEU A 57 13.86 -0.57 14.99
CA LEU A 57 13.10 -0.22 13.80
C LEU A 57 13.13 1.30 13.52
N PRO A 58 13.40 1.70 12.26
CA PRO A 58 13.33 3.10 11.86
C PRO A 58 11.89 3.59 11.95
N GLY A 59 11.70 4.87 12.30
CA GLY A 59 10.36 5.44 12.18
C GLY A 59 9.94 5.56 10.71
N ILE A 60 8.63 5.65 10.47
CA ILE A 60 8.05 5.74 9.11
C ILE A 60 7.02 6.87 9.05
N SER A 61 7.13 7.75 8.05
CA SER A 61 6.13 8.78 7.76
C SER A 61 5.15 8.29 6.70
N ILE A 62 3.86 8.17 7.02
CA ILE A 62 2.85 7.68 6.09
C ILE A 62 2.19 8.89 5.40
N ILE A 63 2.43 9.07 4.10
CA ILE A 63 1.84 10.13 3.30
C ILE A 63 0.56 9.61 2.64
N LYS A 64 -0.55 10.29 2.93
CA LYS A 64 -1.91 9.94 2.52
C LYS A 64 -2.51 11.04 1.64
N PRO A 65 -2.31 11.00 0.31
CA PRO A 65 -3.03 11.87 -0.60
C PRO A 65 -4.52 11.50 -0.61
N LEU A 66 -5.37 12.45 -0.25
CA LEU A 66 -6.82 12.33 -0.26
C LEU A 66 -7.35 13.05 -1.51
N THR A 67 -7.44 12.32 -2.61
CA THR A 67 -7.92 12.86 -3.90
C THR A 67 -9.33 12.38 -4.26
N CYS A 68 -9.86 11.39 -3.54
CA CYS A 68 -11.16 10.78 -3.83
C CYS A 68 -11.88 10.44 -2.52
N ILE A 69 -13.12 10.89 -2.40
CA ILE A 69 -14.03 10.52 -1.33
C ILE A 69 -14.62 9.16 -1.68
N ASP A 70 -14.16 8.13 -0.97
CA ASP A 70 -14.70 6.77 -1.07
C ASP A 70 -15.73 6.57 0.06
N SER A 71 -16.80 5.80 -0.17
CA SER A 71 -17.83 5.53 0.86
C SER A 71 -17.30 4.88 2.14
N ASN A 72 -16.18 4.17 2.04
CA ASN A 72 -15.51 3.51 3.17
C ASN A 72 -14.23 4.25 3.62
N LEU A 73 -14.05 5.52 3.23
CA LEU A 73 -12.83 6.27 3.52
C LEU A 73 -12.48 6.28 5.00
N TYR A 74 -13.46 6.53 5.88
CA TYR A 74 -13.26 6.52 7.32
C TYR A 74 -12.68 5.19 7.82
N GLU A 75 -13.29 4.06 7.44
CA GLU A 75 -12.82 2.72 7.84
C GLU A 75 -11.43 2.41 7.27
N ASN A 76 -11.15 2.85 6.04
CA ASN A 76 -9.84 2.71 5.43
C ASN A 76 -8.78 3.46 6.23
N LEU A 77 -9.01 4.75 6.52
CA LEU A 77 -8.08 5.60 7.27
C LEU A 77 -7.86 5.06 8.69
N LYS A 78 -8.92 4.60 9.35
CA LYS A 78 -8.85 3.97 10.67
C LYS A 78 -7.86 2.80 10.72
N THR A 79 -7.67 2.05 9.63
CA THR A 79 -6.66 0.96 9.62
C THR A 79 -5.22 1.45 9.85
N PHE A 80 -4.90 2.68 9.43
CA PHE A 80 -3.56 3.26 9.61
C PHE A 80 -3.29 3.70 11.05
N PHE A 81 -4.32 4.05 11.80
CA PHE A 81 -4.20 4.35 13.23
C PHE A 81 -4.03 3.10 14.09
N ASN A 82 -4.29 1.91 13.56
CA ASN A 82 -4.20 0.64 14.30
C ASN A 82 -2.96 -0.19 13.92
N MET A 83 -1.93 0.44 13.35
CA MET A 83 -0.72 -0.28 12.94
C MET A 83 0.10 -0.73 14.14
N LYS A 84 0.55 -1.98 14.12
CA LYS A 84 1.46 -2.55 15.12
C LYS A 84 2.90 -2.20 14.78
N TYR A 85 3.24 -0.92 14.90
CA TYR A 85 4.56 -0.40 14.62
C TYR A 85 5.00 0.62 15.67
N PRO A 86 6.25 0.60 16.16
CA PRO A 86 6.63 1.35 17.36
C PRO A 86 6.63 2.87 17.19
N ARG A 87 7.01 3.38 16.01
CA ARG A 87 7.09 4.83 15.74
C ARG A 87 6.70 5.12 14.30
N TYR A 88 5.60 5.82 14.11
CA TYR A 88 5.17 6.28 12.80
C TYR A 88 4.28 7.51 12.95
N GLU A 89 4.16 8.27 11.86
CA GLU A 89 3.25 9.40 11.76
C GLU A 89 2.40 9.28 10.49
N ILE A 90 1.27 9.99 10.44
CA ILE A 90 0.37 10.03 9.27
C ILE A 90 0.20 11.47 8.79
N LEU A 91 0.56 11.74 7.55
CA LEU A 91 0.48 13.04 6.90
C LEU A 91 -0.61 13.00 5.84
N PHE A 92 -1.74 13.65 6.11
CA PHE A 92 -2.88 13.72 5.19
C PHE A 92 -2.73 14.91 4.25
N CYS A 93 -2.90 14.70 2.94
CA CYS A 93 -2.81 15.76 1.93
C CYS A 93 -4.13 15.90 1.19
N LEU A 94 -4.86 17.00 1.40
CA LEU A 94 -6.07 17.33 0.65
C LEU A 94 -5.72 18.36 -0.41
N GLN A 95 -6.28 18.19 -1.61
CA GLN A 95 -6.04 19.13 -2.70
C GLN A 95 -6.80 20.45 -2.50
N GLU A 96 -8.00 20.38 -1.92
CA GLU A 96 -8.91 21.51 -1.73
C GLU A 96 -9.46 21.50 -0.30
N HIS A 97 -9.98 22.65 0.14
CA HIS A 97 -10.56 22.81 1.46
C HIS A 97 -11.97 22.20 1.50
N ASP A 98 -12.05 20.94 1.92
CA ASP A 98 -13.30 20.20 2.10
C ASP A 98 -13.60 20.05 3.60
N SER A 99 -14.59 20.79 4.09
CA SER A 99 -14.95 20.82 5.51
C SER A 99 -15.34 19.46 6.06
N ASP A 100 -16.08 18.65 5.29
CA ASP A 100 -16.56 17.35 5.74
C ASP A 100 -15.39 16.35 5.90
N LEU A 101 -14.43 16.40 4.97
CA LEU A 101 -13.21 15.61 5.07
C LEU A 101 -12.31 16.07 6.22
N ILE A 102 -12.15 17.39 6.40
CA ILE A 102 -11.35 17.96 7.48
C ILE A 102 -11.92 17.51 8.83
N ASP A 103 -13.22 17.67 9.05
CA ASP A 103 -13.90 17.28 10.28
C ASP A 103 -13.77 15.78 10.55
N MET A 104 -13.90 14.95 9.51
CA MET A 104 -13.72 13.50 9.62
C MET A 104 -12.29 13.13 10.03
N ILE A 105 -11.28 13.78 9.45
CA ILE A 105 -9.88 13.55 9.78
C ILE A 105 -9.59 14.03 11.20
N GLU A 106 -9.99 15.24 11.57
CA GLU A 106 -9.82 15.75 12.93
C GLU A 106 -10.50 14.84 13.97
N GLY A 107 -11.68 14.31 13.64
CA GLY A 107 -12.35 13.29 14.46
C GLY A 107 -11.50 12.03 14.67
N LEU A 108 -10.87 11.52 13.60
CA LEU A 108 -9.94 10.38 13.70
C LEU A 108 -8.68 10.75 14.52
N ARG A 109 -8.09 11.92 14.29
CA ARG A 109 -6.91 12.39 15.03
C ARG A 109 -7.21 12.50 16.53
N ALA A 110 -8.37 13.03 16.89
CA ALA A 110 -8.83 13.13 18.27
C ALA A 110 -9.12 11.76 18.89
N GLN A 111 -9.62 10.80 18.11
CA GLN A 111 -9.87 9.43 18.57
C GLN A 111 -8.57 8.64 18.82
N TYR A 112 -7.49 8.94 18.08
CA TYR A 112 -6.21 8.23 18.15
C TYR A 112 -5.03 9.18 18.48
N PRO A 113 -5.01 9.81 19.67
CA PRO A 113 -3.98 10.80 20.03
C PRO A 113 -2.58 10.20 20.23
N HIS A 114 -2.48 8.87 20.23
CA HIS A 114 -1.22 8.14 20.36
C HIS A 114 -0.46 8.02 19.02
N VAL A 115 -1.10 8.35 17.90
CA VAL A 115 -0.49 8.35 16.57
C VAL A 115 -0.32 9.81 16.13
N GLU A 116 0.92 10.22 15.91
CA GLU A 116 1.20 11.55 15.38
C GLU A 116 0.59 11.70 13.99
N SER A 117 -0.14 12.79 13.77
CA SER A 117 -0.82 13.03 12.51
C SER A 117 -0.93 14.50 12.20
N GLN A 118 -0.80 14.85 10.92
CA GLN A 118 -0.85 16.22 10.41
C GLN A 118 -1.72 16.30 9.16
N LEU A 119 -2.32 17.47 8.95
CA LEU A 119 -3.23 17.75 7.85
C LEU A 119 -2.69 18.91 7.01
N PHE A 120 -2.52 18.64 5.71
CA PHE A 120 -2.09 19.60 4.71
C PHE A 120 -3.23 19.83 3.73
N VAL A 121 -3.53 21.09 3.42
CA VAL A 121 -4.54 21.48 2.43
C VAL A 121 -3.86 22.35 1.38
N GLY A 122 -3.86 21.86 0.14
CA GLY A 122 -3.04 22.41 -0.93
C GLY A 122 -1.55 22.35 -0.58
N THR A 123 -0.82 23.46 -0.79
CA THR A 123 0.61 23.58 -0.47
C THR A 123 0.86 24.08 0.97
N GLN A 124 -0.17 24.19 1.81
CA GLN A 124 -0.06 24.77 3.16
C GLN A 124 -0.42 23.74 4.24
N SER A 125 0.33 23.76 5.35
CA SER A 125 -0.03 23.02 6.56
C SER A 125 -1.12 23.75 7.33
N ILE A 126 -2.17 23.04 7.76
CA ILE A 126 -3.14 23.61 8.70
C ILE A 126 -2.56 23.45 10.12
N GLU A 127 -1.80 24.45 10.54
CA GLU A 127 -1.58 24.67 11.97
C GLU A 127 -2.87 25.27 12.54
N LYS A 128 -3.33 24.78 13.71
CA LYS A 128 -4.57 25.22 14.36
C LYS A 128 -4.61 26.75 14.47
N ARG A 129 -5.29 27.41 13.53
CA ARG A 129 -5.86 28.74 13.78
C ARG A 129 -6.90 28.53 14.85
N GLN A 130 -6.56 28.91 16.08
CA GLN A 130 -7.55 29.16 17.11
C GLN A 130 -8.53 30.18 16.55
N GLU A 131 -9.79 29.79 16.40
CA GLU A 131 -10.90 30.72 16.29
C GLU A 131 -10.91 31.59 17.55
N ASN A 132 -10.49 32.85 17.40
CA ASN A 132 -11.02 33.92 18.23
C ASN A 132 -11.88 34.76 17.29
N GLY A 133 -13.19 34.59 17.42
CA GLY A 133 -14.16 35.38 16.68
C GLY A 133 -14.04 36.87 17.02
N ILE A 134 -14.07 37.68 15.99
CA ILE A 134 -14.58 39.05 16.02
C ILE A 134 -15.35 39.20 14.70
N ASP A 135 -16.67 39.33 14.83
CA ASP A 135 -17.56 39.84 13.80
C ASP A 135 -17.24 41.32 13.51
N ASP A 136 -17.68 41.76 12.33
CA ASP A 136 -17.90 43.15 11.87
C ASP A 136 -16.91 43.74 10.83
N ASP A 137 -17.54 44.00 9.67
CA ASP A 137 -17.40 45.12 8.73
C ASP A 137 -16.39 45.09 7.56
N ASP A 138 -16.99 44.99 6.36
CA ASP A 138 -16.81 45.78 5.13
C ASP A 138 -15.40 46.25 4.73
N ASP A 139 -14.89 45.81 3.58
CA ASP A 139 -14.87 46.64 2.36
C ASP A 139 -14.17 45.93 1.18
N ASP A 140 -14.67 46.26 -0.01
CA ASP A 140 -14.18 45.93 -1.35
C ASP A 140 -12.64 46.00 -1.51
N ASP A 141 -12.05 45.05 -2.24
CA ASP A 141 -11.40 45.45 -3.49
C ASP A 141 -11.24 44.29 -4.49
N GLN A 142 -11.49 44.65 -5.74
CA GLN A 142 -11.35 43.86 -6.94
C GLN A 142 -9.87 43.52 -7.18
N ASN A 143 -9.58 42.30 -7.64
CA ASN A 143 -8.93 42.23 -8.94
C ASN A 143 -9.05 40.87 -9.61
N ASN A 144 -9.52 40.96 -10.84
CA ASN A 144 -9.64 39.91 -11.84
C ASN A 144 -8.27 39.68 -12.53
N ASP A 145 -8.25 38.68 -13.39
CA ASP A 145 -7.30 38.49 -14.49
C ASP A 145 -5.98 37.76 -14.17
N ASN A 146 -5.96 36.46 -14.51
CA ASN A 146 -5.14 36.01 -15.64
C ASN A 146 -5.55 34.60 -16.09
N PHE A 147 -6.62 34.58 -16.89
CA PHE A 147 -6.88 33.59 -17.91
C PHE A 147 -6.01 33.92 -19.14
N HIS A 148 -5.49 32.88 -19.81
CA HIS A 148 -4.65 32.88 -21.01
C HIS A 148 -3.14 33.18 -20.87
N LEU A 149 -2.32 32.13 -21.03
CA LEU A 149 -1.29 32.13 -22.07
C LEU A 149 -1.07 30.72 -22.64
N VAL A 150 -1.55 30.59 -23.87
CA VAL A 150 -1.27 29.55 -24.87
C VAL A 150 0.26 29.61 -25.15
N THR A 151 1.03 28.56 -25.42
CA THR A 151 1.08 27.82 -26.68
C THR A 151 2.26 26.82 -26.68
N ASN A 152 2.03 25.67 -27.32
CA ASN A 152 2.98 24.88 -28.12
C ASN A 152 4.28 24.36 -27.48
N ILE A 153 4.27 23.09 -27.03
CA ILE A 153 5.12 22.05 -27.64
C ILE A 153 4.29 20.77 -27.81
N LYS A 154 3.98 20.46 -29.06
CA LYS A 154 3.47 19.16 -29.51
C LYS A 154 4.58 18.11 -29.35
N GLU A 155 4.14 16.88 -29.09
CA GLU A 155 4.92 15.65 -29.14
C GLU A 155 5.95 15.47 -28.03
N ILE A 156 5.55 14.74 -26.98
CA ILE A 156 6.20 13.53 -26.42
C ILE A 156 5.41 13.19 -25.13
N SER A 157 4.21 12.64 -25.26
CA SER A 157 3.53 11.96 -24.14
C SER A 157 2.51 10.93 -24.64
N THR A 158 2.85 10.24 -25.73
CA THR A 158 2.16 9.04 -26.20
C THR A 158 2.80 7.80 -25.58
N ARG A 159 2.82 7.69 -24.24
CA ARG A 159 3.07 6.39 -23.58
C ARG A 159 2.60 6.24 -22.13
N SER A 160 1.49 6.90 -21.76
CA SER A 160 0.79 6.58 -20.50
C SER A 160 -0.71 6.37 -20.73
N LYS A 161 -1.02 5.35 -21.54
CA LYS A 161 -2.36 4.76 -21.64
C LYS A 161 -2.24 3.25 -21.55
N ARG A 162 -2.13 2.73 -20.32
CA ARG A 162 -2.66 1.42 -19.84
C ARG A 162 -2.07 1.10 -18.46
N MET A 163 -2.78 1.52 -17.42
CA MET A 163 -2.98 0.68 -16.22
C MET A 163 -4.13 1.29 -15.42
N SER A 164 -5.34 0.89 -15.80
CA SER A 164 -6.53 1.05 -14.97
C SER A 164 -6.37 0.24 -13.68
N LEU A 165 -6.51 0.90 -12.53
CA LEU A 165 -6.71 0.30 -11.19
C LEU A 165 -5.72 -0.82 -10.78
N GLN A 166 -4.52 -0.43 -10.37
CA GLN A 166 -3.85 -1.11 -9.26
C GLN A 166 -3.42 -0.03 -8.28
N LYS A 167 -4.25 0.20 -7.24
CA LYS A 167 -3.91 1.06 -6.10
C LYS A 167 -2.76 0.37 -5.33
N GLN A 168 -1.52 0.78 -5.54
CA GLN A 168 -0.34 0.15 -4.91
C GLN A 168 0.12 0.99 -3.71
N THR A 169 0.37 0.33 -2.58
CA THR A 169 1.03 0.93 -1.42
C THR A 169 2.55 0.79 -1.58
N LEU A 170 3.28 1.89 -1.39
CA LEU A 170 4.71 1.98 -1.66
C LEU A 170 5.47 2.51 -0.44
N CYS A 171 6.37 1.71 0.13
CA CYS A 171 7.32 2.16 1.15
C CYS A 171 8.66 2.44 0.48
N CYS A 172 9.12 3.68 0.59
CA CYS A 172 10.37 4.15 0.00
C CYS A 172 11.33 4.58 1.10
N ARG A 173 12.63 4.47 0.81
CA ARG A 173 13.64 5.19 1.58
C ARG A 173 13.83 6.58 0.99
N MET A 174 13.83 7.60 1.84
CA MET A 174 14.34 8.90 1.44
C MET A 174 15.83 8.78 1.16
N TYR A 175 16.21 8.95 -0.11
CA TYR A 175 17.59 9.30 -0.42
C TYR A 175 17.74 10.79 -0.19
N SER A 176 18.19 11.12 1.02
CA SER A 176 18.49 12.47 1.42
C SER A 176 19.52 13.09 0.47
N SER A 177 19.06 13.95 -0.43
CA SER A 177 19.74 15.21 -0.71
C SER A 177 19.18 16.28 0.22
N LYS A 178 19.18 16.06 1.55
CA LYS A 178 19.06 17.15 2.52
C LYS A 178 20.38 17.94 2.50
N LYS A 179 20.61 18.68 1.42
CA LYS A 179 21.33 19.95 1.44
C LYS A 179 20.26 21.04 1.32
N PHE A 180 19.64 21.37 2.44
CA PHE A 180 19.15 22.71 2.63
C PHE A 180 19.44 23.09 4.08
N SER A 181 20.61 23.70 4.25
CA SER A 181 21.09 24.15 5.53
C SER A 181 20.13 25.19 6.08
N SER A 182 19.76 25.01 7.35
CA SER A 182 19.19 26.05 8.20
C SER A 182 20.00 27.34 8.04
N GLY A 183 19.32 28.43 7.66
CA GLY A 183 19.92 29.75 7.52
C GLY A 183 19.05 30.66 6.66
N ASP A 184 18.28 31.51 7.34
CA ASP A 184 17.75 32.79 6.87
C ASP A 184 16.80 32.81 5.64
N GLY A 185 15.60 33.34 5.87
CA GLY A 185 14.77 34.11 4.95
C GLY A 185 14.78 33.77 3.45
N SER A 186 13.65 33.25 2.97
CA SER A 186 13.21 33.38 1.57
C SER A 186 14.15 32.79 0.52
N LEU A 187 14.16 31.46 0.42
CA LEU A 187 14.60 30.79 -0.80
C LEU A 187 13.37 30.23 -1.49
N LYS A 188 12.87 31.03 -2.44
CA LYS A 188 11.96 30.58 -3.50
C LYS A 188 12.55 29.31 -4.11
N SER A 189 11.83 28.21 -4.00
CA SER A 189 12.09 26.99 -4.75
C SER A 189 12.33 27.39 -6.22
N GLU A 190 13.44 26.96 -6.80
CA GLU A 190 13.52 26.84 -8.26
C GLU A 190 12.22 26.19 -8.71
N ASN A 191 11.51 26.84 -9.65
CA ASN A 191 10.20 26.40 -10.14
C ASN A 191 10.37 25.06 -10.87
N ILE A 192 10.52 23.98 -10.11
CA ILE A 192 10.25 22.62 -10.56
C ILE A 192 8.74 22.57 -10.66
N GLU A 193 8.22 22.89 -11.84
CA GLU A 193 6.81 22.77 -12.13
C GLU A 193 6.44 21.29 -12.04
N ILE A 194 5.93 20.87 -10.88
CA ILE A 194 5.45 19.52 -10.68
C ILE A 194 4.14 19.38 -11.44
N ILE A 195 4.25 18.87 -12.67
CA ILE A 195 3.12 18.70 -13.60
C ILE A 195 2.04 17.75 -13.04
N ASN A 196 2.41 16.85 -12.13
CA ASN A 196 1.47 15.88 -11.57
C ASN A 196 0.75 16.48 -10.33
N PRO A 197 -0.56 16.75 -10.40
CA PRO A 197 -1.31 17.38 -9.32
C PRO A 197 -1.29 16.54 -8.03
N LYS A 198 -1.21 15.21 -8.14
CA LYS A 198 -1.10 14.34 -6.96
C LYS A 198 0.25 14.48 -6.27
N ILE A 199 1.34 14.60 -7.04
CA ILE A 199 2.69 14.75 -6.48
C ILE A 199 2.83 16.14 -5.86
N SER A 200 2.31 17.17 -6.53
CA SER A 200 2.29 18.53 -6.02
C SER A 200 1.61 18.61 -4.64
N ASN A 201 0.44 17.97 -4.49
CA ASN A 201 -0.28 17.89 -3.23
C ASN A 201 0.50 17.18 -2.10
N MET A 202 1.36 16.21 -2.44
CA MET A 202 2.15 15.49 -1.44
C MET A 202 3.45 16.19 -1.03
N LEU A 203 3.88 17.22 -1.77
CA LEU A 203 5.20 17.82 -1.56
C LEU A 203 5.36 18.42 -0.17
N ALA A 204 4.36 19.19 0.30
CA ALA A 204 4.40 19.80 1.62
C ALA A 204 4.51 18.75 2.74
N ALA A 205 3.78 17.64 2.63
CA ALA A 205 3.88 16.53 3.57
C ALA A 205 5.24 15.83 3.48
N TYR A 206 5.78 15.64 2.27
CA TYR A 206 7.09 15.04 2.08
C TYR A 206 8.22 15.88 2.71
N GLU A 207 8.15 17.20 2.58
CA GLU A 207 9.13 18.12 3.18
C GLU A 207 9.09 18.12 4.71
N GLN A 208 7.90 17.95 5.29
CA GLN A 208 7.68 17.90 6.75
C GLN A 208 7.80 16.50 7.35
N ALA A 209 8.09 15.47 6.54
CA ALA A 209 8.26 14.10 7.03
C ALA A 209 9.41 14.01 8.04
N GLN A 210 9.09 13.57 9.26
CA GLN A 210 10.05 13.45 10.36
C GLN A 210 11.02 12.28 10.17
N TYR A 211 10.60 11.25 9.44
CA TYR A 211 11.32 9.99 9.36
C TYR A 211 12.03 9.76 8.02
N PRO A 212 13.11 8.96 8.00
CA PRO A 212 13.87 8.65 6.78
C PRO A 212 13.18 7.64 5.86
N LEU A 213 12.22 6.88 6.37
CA LEU A 213 11.37 6.01 5.57
C LEU A 213 10.00 6.65 5.46
N PHE A 214 9.41 6.59 4.27
CA PHE A 214 8.05 7.06 4.08
C PHE A 214 7.22 6.05 3.30
N LEU A 215 5.94 5.99 3.61
CA LEU A 215 4.95 5.14 2.97
C LEU A 215 3.95 6.01 2.24
N ILE A 216 3.89 5.93 0.92
CA ILE A 216 2.79 6.53 0.16
C ILE A 216 1.69 5.48 0.04
N SER A 217 0.47 5.85 0.44
CA SER A 217 -0.68 4.98 0.33
C SER A 217 -1.93 5.78 -0.02
N ASP A 218 -2.71 5.30 -0.99
CA ASP A 218 -3.95 5.95 -1.39
C ASP A 218 -5.02 5.93 -0.27
N SER A 219 -5.99 6.85 -0.35
CA SER A 219 -7.13 6.96 0.57
C SER A 219 -8.06 5.72 0.52
N GLY A 220 -8.14 5.08 -0.64
CA GLY A 220 -9.01 3.92 -0.88
C GLY A 220 -8.40 2.56 -0.51
N LEU A 221 -7.32 2.53 0.26
CA LEU A 221 -6.63 1.30 0.67
C LEU A 221 -6.80 1.05 2.17
N MET A 222 -7.03 -0.21 2.51
CA MET A 222 -6.94 -0.73 3.88
C MET A 222 -5.58 -1.39 4.07
N MET A 223 -5.04 -1.37 5.29
CA MET A 223 -3.84 -2.10 5.64
C MET A 223 -4.05 -2.99 6.85
N HIS A 224 -3.35 -4.13 6.85
CA HIS A 224 -3.31 -5.00 8.02
C HIS A 224 -2.35 -4.41 9.05
N GLU A 225 -2.63 -4.63 10.33
CA GLU A 225 -1.88 -4.06 11.46
C GLU A 225 -0.37 -4.36 11.41
N ASP A 226 0.02 -5.56 10.98
CA ASP A 226 1.42 -5.99 10.86
C ASP A 226 2.11 -5.52 9.56
N THR A 227 1.35 -4.96 8.61
CA THR A 227 1.85 -4.70 7.25
C THR A 227 3.04 -3.73 7.25
N LEU A 228 2.96 -2.67 8.04
CA LEU A 228 4.04 -1.68 8.13
C LEU A 228 5.33 -2.30 8.66
N TYR A 229 5.21 -3.22 9.63
CA TYR A 229 6.30 -3.99 10.19
C TYR A 229 6.95 -4.91 9.16
N GLU A 230 6.14 -5.66 8.40
CA GLU A 230 6.61 -6.54 7.33
C GLU A 230 7.38 -5.77 6.25
N MET A 231 6.87 -4.59 5.86
CA MET A 231 7.54 -3.74 4.87
C MET A 231 8.86 -3.18 5.41
N ALA A 232 8.89 -2.76 6.68
CA ALA A 232 10.10 -2.24 7.33
C ALA A 232 11.20 -3.30 7.42
N LEU A 233 10.85 -4.56 7.72
CA LEU A 233 11.83 -5.66 7.77
C LEU A 233 12.47 -5.97 6.42
N CYS A 234 11.75 -5.74 5.32
CA CYS A 234 12.29 -5.88 3.97
C CYS A 234 13.24 -4.72 3.58
N MET A 235 13.20 -3.60 4.31
CA MET A 235 14.05 -2.44 4.06
C MET A 235 15.45 -2.60 4.64
N THR A 236 16.33 -3.27 3.89
CA THR A 236 17.79 -3.35 4.18
C THR A 236 18.56 -2.17 3.57
N ASP A 237 19.85 -2.03 3.85
CA ASP A 237 20.70 -0.96 3.28
C ASP A 237 20.81 -1.01 1.75
N LYS A 238 20.51 -2.15 1.13
CA LYS A 238 20.54 -2.35 -0.32
C LYS A 238 19.17 -2.18 -1.00
N VAL A 239 18.12 -1.92 -0.23
CA VAL A 239 16.74 -1.81 -0.71
C VAL A 239 16.31 -0.35 -0.60
N GLY A 240 16.00 0.26 -1.75
CA GLY A 240 15.47 1.63 -1.81
C GLY A 240 13.95 1.70 -1.83
N LEU A 241 13.28 0.58 -2.11
CA LEU A 241 11.85 0.51 -2.37
C LEU A 241 11.27 -0.85 -2.00
N VAL A 242 10.18 -0.86 -1.24
CA VAL A 242 9.36 -2.03 -0.94
C VAL A 242 7.93 -1.70 -1.31
N HIS A 243 7.32 -2.50 -2.17
CA HIS A 243 5.91 -2.38 -2.53
C HIS A 243 5.16 -3.63 -2.08
N GLN A 244 3.86 -3.50 -1.86
CA GLN A 244 2.98 -4.64 -1.62
C GLN A 244 2.06 -4.90 -2.80
N MET A 245 1.70 -6.17 -2.98
CA MET A 245 0.65 -6.55 -3.91
C MET A 245 -0.70 -6.21 -3.28
N PRO A 246 -1.52 -5.33 -3.89
CA PRO A 246 -2.84 -5.03 -3.36
C PRO A 246 -3.77 -6.23 -3.53
N PHE A 247 -4.64 -6.46 -2.56
CA PHE A 247 -5.68 -7.47 -2.60
C PHE A 247 -7.06 -6.82 -2.57
N THR A 248 -8.04 -7.44 -3.22
CA THR A 248 -9.41 -6.93 -3.20
C THR A 248 -10.10 -7.35 -1.91
N HIS A 249 -10.53 -6.38 -1.12
CA HIS A 249 -11.38 -6.63 0.04
C HIS A 249 -12.84 -6.40 -0.37
N ASN A 250 -13.73 -7.35 -0.07
CA ASN A 250 -15.18 -7.28 -0.32
C ASN A 250 -15.68 -7.34 -1.78
N ARG A 251 -15.08 -8.18 -2.63
CA ARG A 251 -15.75 -8.58 -3.87
C ARG A 251 -16.63 -9.82 -3.62
N LYS A 252 -17.95 -9.69 -3.79
CA LYS A 252 -18.86 -10.86 -3.79
C LYS A 252 -18.72 -11.62 -5.12
N GLY A 253 -18.80 -12.95 -5.07
CA GLY A 253 -18.76 -13.83 -6.25
C GLY A 253 -17.44 -14.56 -6.46
N PHE A 254 -17.40 -15.46 -7.44
CA PHE A 254 -16.29 -16.41 -7.66
C PHE A 254 -14.92 -15.74 -7.78
N ALA A 255 -14.82 -14.63 -8.52
CA ALA A 255 -13.57 -13.87 -8.64
C ALA A 255 -13.07 -13.34 -7.29
N GLY A 256 -13.97 -12.91 -6.40
CA GLY A 256 -13.62 -12.47 -5.04
C GLY A 256 -13.25 -13.60 -4.08
N THR A 257 -13.57 -14.86 -4.42
CA THR A 257 -13.11 -16.05 -3.67
C THR A 257 -11.75 -16.54 -4.16
N VAL A 258 -11.43 -16.34 -5.45
CA VAL A 258 -10.15 -16.76 -6.06
C VAL A 258 -9.03 -15.73 -5.79
N GLU A 259 -9.36 -14.45 -5.64
CA GLU A 259 -8.41 -13.38 -5.31
C GLU A 259 -8.12 -13.23 -3.80
N LYS A 260 -8.75 -14.05 -2.94
CA LYS A 260 -8.65 -13.99 -1.48
C LYS A 260 -7.68 -15.04 -0.93
#